data_AF-A0A8B6HJT4-F1
#
_entry.id   AF-A0A8B6HJT4-F1
#
_cell.length_a   1.000
_cell.length_b   1.000
_cell.length_c   1.000
_cell.angle_alpha   90.00
_cell.angle_beta   90.00
_cell.angle_gamma   90.00
#
_symmetry.space_group_name_H-M   'P 1'
#
loop_
_entity.id
_entity.type
_entity.pdbx_description
1 polymer ?
#
loop_
_entity_poly.entity_id
_entity_poly.type
_entity_poly.pdbx_seq_one_letter_code
_entity_poly.pdbx_strand_id
1 'polypeptide(L)'
;ESSLPYPFYVSVTSTNNQVTYLTKRLLSYFIGDRVNNTKDNCKQPKNNKVNQYMWMQGEMNTTTDTRQGFCSRSTAVYTLAQSPLFDQDDYNWNIDEYSAWTESSWQTDSIQMRIFLVPSKHLETVTLIVGLLLTVVFMIMTYFVNKKADVLFSQRRTRRY
;
A
#
# COMPACT_ATOMS: atom_id res chain seq x y z
N GLU A 1 -17.74 -6.31 -13.95
CA GLU A 1 -16.61 -5.43 -13.61
C GLU A 1 -15.82 -5.14 -14.87
N SER A 2 -15.71 -3.88 -15.30
CA SER A 2 -14.77 -3.51 -16.36
C SER A 2 -13.37 -3.54 -15.75
N SER A 3 -12.64 -4.64 -15.94
CA SER A 3 -11.29 -4.78 -15.40
C SER A 3 -10.35 -3.81 -16.10
N LEU A 4 -9.73 -2.90 -15.33
CA LEU A 4 -8.63 -2.08 -15.78
C LEU A 4 -7.52 -2.97 -16.37
N PRO A 5 -6.80 -2.51 -17.41
CA PRO A 5 -5.69 -3.27 -17.98
C PRO A 5 -4.60 -3.48 -16.93
N TYR A 6 -3.95 -4.65 -16.97
CA TYR A 6 -2.83 -4.91 -16.06
C TYR A 6 -1.63 -4.02 -16.40
N PRO A 7 -0.99 -3.37 -15.40
CA PRO A 7 0.22 -2.59 -15.63
C PRO A 7 1.41 -3.50 -15.89
N PHE A 8 2.23 -3.16 -16.88
CA PHE A 8 3.45 -3.90 -17.24
C PHE A 8 4.71 -3.38 -16.53
N TYR A 9 4.55 -2.47 -15.56
CA TYR A 9 5.66 -2.02 -14.73
C TYR A 9 6.24 -3.19 -13.93
N VAL A 10 7.56 -3.32 -13.90
CA VAL A 10 8.24 -4.45 -13.25
C VAL A 10 8.13 -4.40 -11.73
N SER A 11 7.99 -3.20 -11.16
CA SER A 11 7.90 -2.94 -9.72
C SER A 11 9.12 -3.41 -8.92
N VAL A 12 9.13 -3.15 -7.62
CA VAL A 12 10.17 -3.62 -6.69
C VAL A 12 9.94 -5.07 -6.26
N THR A 13 11.01 -5.74 -5.83
CA THR A 13 11.02 -7.16 -5.42
C THR A 13 10.05 -7.50 -4.29
N SER A 14 9.66 -6.55 -3.44
CA SER A 14 8.68 -6.74 -2.37
C SER A 14 7.23 -6.81 -2.85
N THR A 15 6.96 -6.48 -4.12
CA THR A 15 5.60 -6.39 -4.68
C THR A 15 5.31 -7.52 -5.66
N ASN A 16 4.10 -8.07 -5.60
CA ASN A 16 3.67 -9.13 -6.49
C ASN A 16 3.27 -8.58 -7.87
N ASN A 17 4.08 -8.86 -8.89
CA ASN A 17 3.77 -8.49 -10.27
C ASN A 17 2.71 -9.42 -10.89
N GLN A 18 1.48 -8.92 -11.03
CA GLN A 18 0.33 -9.68 -11.53
C GLN A 18 0.54 -10.17 -12.97
N VAL A 19 1.21 -9.38 -13.82
CA VAL A 19 1.48 -9.76 -15.20
C VAL A 19 2.41 -10.96 -15.25
N THR A 20 3.47 -10.98 -14.44
CA THR A 20 4.38 -12.14 -14.37
C THR A 20 3.65 -13.43 -13.97
N TYR A 21 2.75 -13.35 -12.98
CA TYR A 21 1.92 -14.49 -12.58
C TYR A 21 0.97 -14.95 -13.68
N LEU A 22 0.32 -14.01 -14.35
CA LEU A 22 -0.61 -14.29 -15.44
C LEU A 22 0.14 -14.93 -16.62
N THR A 23 1.28 -14.37 -17.02
CA THR A 23 2.11 -14.88 -18.11
C THR A 23 2.55 -16.31 -17.85
N LYS A 24 3.04 -16.65 -16.64
CA LYS A 24 3.39 -18.05 -16.35
C LYS A 24 2.17 -18.96 -16.40
N ARG A 25 1.04 -18.55 -15.83
CA ARG A 25 -0.19 -19.37 -15.84
C ARG A 25 -0.69 -19.61 -17.27
N LEU A 26 -0.73 -18.57 -18.09
CA LEU A 26 -1.12 -18.68 -19.50
C LEU A 26 -0.12 -19.54 -20.28
N LEU A 27 1.17 -19.33 -20.09
CA LEU A 27 2.20 -20.14 -20.72
C LEU A 27 2.02 -21.61 -20.32
N SER A 28 1.95 -21.92 -19.03
CA SER A 28 1.65 -23.27 -18.51
C SER A 28 0.32 -23.85 -19.02
N TYR A 29 -0.65 -23.02 -19.39
CA TYR A 29 -1.91 -23.48 -19.98
C TYR A 29 -1.74 -23.88 -21.45
N PHE A 30 -0.99 -23.10 -22.23
CA PHE A 30 -0.80 -23.34 -23.66
C PHE A 30 0.26 -24.38 -23.98
N ILE A 31 1.37 -24.42 -23.25
CA ILE A 31 2.48 -25.38 -23.49
C ILE A 31 2.41 -26.61 -22.57
N GLY A 32 1.53 -26.60 -21.57
CA GLY A 32 1.47 -27.65 -20.56
C GLY A 32 0.50 -28.76 -20.92
N ASP A 33 0.84 -29.99 -20.51
CA ASP A 33 -0.03 -31.15 -20.62
C ASP A 33 -0.96 -31.25 -19.41
N ARG A 34 -2.21 -31.65 -19.64
CA ARG A 34 -3.16 -31.95 -18.55
C ARG A 34 -2.85 -33.33 -17.97
N VAL A 35 -2.65 -33.39 -16.64
CA VAL A 35 -2.38 -34.64 -15.91
C VAL A 35 -3.56 -34.96 -15.01
N ASN A 36 -3.94 -36.24 -14.97
CA ASN A 36 -5.03 -36.73 -14.12
C ASN A 36 -4.57 -36.90 -12.66
N ASN A 37 -4.34 -35.77 -11.99
CA ASN A 37 -4.00 -35.72 -10.57
C ASN A 37 -5.07 -34.94 -9.80
N THR A 38 -5.23 -35.24 -8.52
CA THR A 38 -6.02 -34.42 -7.59
C THR A 38 -5.25 -33.16 -7.20
N LYS A 39 -5.96 -32.16 -6.64
CA LYS A 39 -5.38 -30.90 -6.19
C LYS A 39 -4.20 -31.11 -5.24
N ASP A 40 -4.33 -32.05 -4.30
CA ASP A 40 -3.31 -32.32 -3.28
C ASP A 40 -2.06 -33.00 -3.85
N ASN A 41 -2.25 -33.79 -4.91
CA ASN A 41 -1.19 -34.52 -5.62
C ASN A 41 -0.58 -33.73 -6.78
N CYS A 42 -1.06 -32.52 -7.06
CA CYS A 42 -0.52 -31.64 -8.11
C CYS A 42 0.72 -30.89 -7.61
N LYS A 43 1.78 -31.64 -7.31
CA LYS A 43 3.07 -31.12 -6.83
C LYS A 43 4.21 -31.75 -7.62
N GLN A 44 5.31 -31.03 -7.72
CA GLN A 44 6.50 -31.53 -8.41
C GLN A 44 7.06 -32.76 -7.67
N PRO A 45 7.21 -33.92 -8.34
CA PRO A 45 7.80 -35.11 -7.73
C PRO A 45 9.31 -34.91 -7.55
N LYS A 46 9.88 -35.43 -6.45
CA LYS A 46 11.30 -35.25 -6.10
C LYS A 46 12.28 -35.69 -7.21
N ASN A 47 11.87 -36.64 -8.05
CA ASN A 47 12.69 -37.19 -9.13
C ASN A 47 12.64 -36.40 -10.44
N ASN A 48 11.67 -35.50 -10.63
CA ASN A 48 11.54 -34.72 -11.87
C ASN A 48 11.74 -33.24 -11.60
N LYS A 49 12.96 -32.74 -11.85
CA LYS A 49 13.29 -31.31 -11.72
C LYS A 49 12.93 -30.47 -12.95
N VAL A 50 12.65 -31.10 -14.08
CA VAL A 50 12.44 -30.44 -15.38
C VAL A 50 11.02 -29.85 -15.47
N ASN A 51 10.02 -30.62 -15.04
CA ASN A 51 8.63 -30.21 -15.16
C ASN A 51 8.10 -29.57 -13.88
N GLN A 52 7.40 -28.46 -14.05
CA GLN A 52 6.62 -27.78 -13.04
C GLN A 52 5.16 -28.22 -13.11
N TYR A 53 4.55 -28.42 -11.95
CA TYR A 53 3.15 -28.81 -11.80
C TYR A 53 2.38 -27.66 -11.17
N MET A 54 1.27 -27.29 -11.79
CA MET A 54 0.41 -26.19 -11.33
C MET A 54 -1.05 -26.60 -11.38
N TRP A 55 -1.74 -26.46 -10.25
CA TRP A 55 -3.19 -26.62 -10.21
C TRP A 55 -3.86 -25.38 -10.77
N MET A 56 -4.62 -25.55 -11.85
CA MET A 56 -5.34 -24.48 -12.52
C MET A 56 -6.84 -24.61 -12.26
N GLN A 57 -7.49 -23.48 -12.09
CA GLN A 57 -8.94 -23.42 -12.04
C GLN A 57 -9.46 -23.52 -13.48
N GLY A 58 -10.27 -24.53 -13.76
CA GLY A 58 -10.83 -24.73 -15.10
C GLY A 58 -12.06 -23.88 -15.37
N GLU A 59 -12.72 -24.26 -16.45
CA GLU A 59 -13.91 -23.59 -16.95
C GLU A 59 -15.07 -23.70 -15.95
N MET A 60 -15.96 -22.70 -16.01
CA MET A 60 -17.18 -22.69 -15.23
C MET A 60 -18.18 -23.63 -15.87
N ASN A 61 -18.67 -24.61 -15.13
CA ASN A 61 -19.80 -25.39 -15.57
C ASN A 61 -21.08 -24.55 -15.39
N THR A 62 -21.74 -24.20 -16.49
CA THR A 62 -22.96 -23.37 -16.51
C THR A 62 -24.15 -24.04 -15.85
N THR A 63 -24.15 -25.36 -15.72
CA THR A 63 -25.26 -26.13 -15.14
C THR A 63 -25.14 -26.25 -13.63
N THR A 64 -23.93 -26.44 -13.11
CA THR A 64 -23.68 -26.70 -11.68
C THR A 64 -23.09 -25.51 -10.93
N ASP A 65 -22.75 -24.42 -11.62
CA ASP A 65 -22.04 -23.26 -11.07
C ASP A 65 -20.71 -23.64 -10.38
N THR A 66 -20.13 -24.79 -10.76
CA THR A 66 -18.87 -25.30 -10.22
C THR A 66 -17.76 -25.24 -11.25
N ARG A 67 -16.53 -25.01 -10.79
CA ARG A 67 -15.32 -25.04 -11.63
C ARG A 67 -14.56 -26.33 -11.39
N GLN A 68 -14.33 -27.08 -12.45
CA GLN A 68 -13.49 -28.27 -12.39
C GLN A 68 -12.03 -27.86 -12.59
N GLY A 69 -11.23 -27.95 -11.53
CA GLY A 69 -9.79 -27.71 -11.63
C GLY A 69 -9.06 -28.88 -12.30
N PHE A 70 -7.88 -28.60 -12.86
CA PHE A 70 -7.00 -29.61 -13.42
C PHE A 70 -5.54 -29.31 -13.09
N CYS A 71 -4.71 -30.35 -13.12
CA CYS A 71 -3.26 -30.22 -12.93
C CYS A 71 -2.58 -30.05 -14.30
N SER A 72 -1.85 -28.95 -14.50
CA SER A 72 -1.01 -28.73 -15.68
C SER A 72 0.45 -29.09 -15.37
N ARG A 73 1.07 -29.89 -16.24
CA ARG A 73 2.50 -30.20 -16.25
C ARG A 73 3.16 -29.42 -17.38
N SER A 74 4.04 -28.47 -17.05
CA SER A 74 4.70 -27.60 -18.03
C SER A 74 6.16 -27.35 -17.67
N THR A 75 6.94 -26.82 -18.60
CA THR A 75 8.34 -26.38 -18.36
C THR A 75 8.44 -24.89 -17.99
N ALA A 76 7.31 -24.20 -17.86
CA ALA A 76 7.28 -22.78 -17.50
C ALA A 76 7.73 -22.58 -16.04
N VAL A 77 8.81 -21.82 -15.86
CA VAL A 77 9.44 -21.52 -14.56
C VAL A 77 9.53 -20.02 -14.35
N TYR A 78 9.77 -19.62 -13.10
CA TYR A 78 10.22 -18.26 -12.80
C TYR A 78 11.73 -18.26 -12.65
N THR A 79 12.36 -17.19 -13.11
CA THR A 79 13.77 -16.90 -12.86
C THR A 79 13.87 -15.50 -12.24
N LEU A 80 14.86 -15.32 -11.37
CA LEU A 80 15.13 -14.00 -10.81
C LEU A 80 15.68 -13.10 -11.91
N ALA A 81 15.01 -11.97 -12.14
CA ALA A 81 15.41 -10.96 -13.11
C ALA A 81 15.84 -9.69 -12.37
N GLN A 82 17.06 -9.73 -11.83
CA GLN A 82 17.72 -8.61 -11.17
C GLN A 82 19.03 -8.31 -11.90
N SER A 83 19.44 -7.04 -11.92
CA SER A 83 20.71 -6.67 -12.53
C SER A 83 21.87 -7.33 -11.78
N PRO A 84 22.84 -7.96 -12.48
CA PRO A 84 24.01 -8.58 -11.85
C PRO A 84 24.85 -7.61 -11.00
N LEU A 85 24.74 -6.30 -11.29
CA LEU A 85 25.36 -5.24 -10.48
C LEU A 85 25.01 -5.34 -8.99
N PHE A 86 23.82 -5.86 -8.67
CA PHE A 86 23.32 -5.97 -7.30
C PHE A 86 23.55 -7.36 -6.68
N ASP A 87 24.17 -8.29 -7.40
CA ASP A 87 24.46 -9.67 -6.95
C ASP A 87 25.97 -9.87 -6.65
N GLN A 88 26.83 -8.92 -7.04
CA GLN A 88 28.27 -8.97 -6.78
C GLN A 88 28.60 -8.50 -5.35
N ASP A 89 29.33 -9.34 -4.60
CA ASP A 89 29.83 -9.02 -3.25
C ASP A 89 30.78 -7.81 -3.24
N ASP A 90 31.53 -7.62 -4.34
CA ASP A 90 32.50 -6.53 -4.50
C ASP A 90 31.85 -5.39 -5.31
N TYR A 91 31.10 -4.57 -4.58
CA TYR A 91 30.18 -3.58 -5.12
C TYR A 91 30.90 -2.42 -5.82
N ASN A 92 31.20 -2.59 -7.11
CA ASN A 92 31.83 -1.57 -7.94
C ASN A 92 30.77 -0.85 -8.81
N TRP A 93 30.37 0.35 -8.38
CA TRP A 93 29.39 1.19 -9.07
C TRP A 93 29.90 1.78 -10.39
N ASN A 94 31.20 1.64 -10.69
CA ASN A 94 31.82 2.20 -11.89
C ASN A 94 31.77 1.25 -13.10
N ILE A 95 30.98 0.17 -13.01
CA ILE A 95 30.78 -0.77 -14.11
C ILE A 95 29.57 -0.31 -14.93
N ASP A 96 29.82 0.37 -16.04
CA ASP A 96 28.79 0.86 -16.97
C ASP A 96 28.11 -0.25 -17.80
N GLU A 97 28.45 -1.52 -17.56
CA GLU A 97 27.91 -2.67 -18.30
C GLU A 97 26.49 -3.07 -17.86
N TYR A 98 26.15 -2.84 -16.58
CA TYR A 98 24.92 -3.35 -15.98
C TYR A 98 23.95 -2.24 -15.59
N SER A 99 22.66 -2.56 -15.66
CA SER A 99 21.56 -1.65 -15.28
C SER A 99 21.62 -1.32 -13.78
N ALA A 100 21.61 -0.03 -13.44
CA ALA A 100 21.63 0.47 -12.06
C ALA A 100 20.29 1.09 -11.61
N TRP A 101 19.18 0.77 -12.29
CA TRP A 101 17.88 1.35 -11.96
C TRP A 101 17.39 0.90 -10.56
N THR A 102 17.13 1.87 -9.69
CA THR A 102 16.57 1.68 -8.36
C THR A 102 15.34 2.56 -8.18
N GLU A 103 14.32 2.06 -7.49
CA GLU A 103 13.11 2.81 -7.16
C GLU A 103 13.24 3.40 -5.74
N SER A 104 12.89 4.68 -5.58
CA SER A 104 12.85 5.30 -4.25
C SER A 104 11.85 4.57 -3.36
N SER A 105 12.17 4.37 -2.09
CA SER A 105 11.19 3.88 -1.12
C SER A 105 10.33 5.02 -0.62
N TRP A 106 9.02 4.81 -0.57
CA TRP A 106 8.06 5.71 0.06
C TRP A 106 7.14 4.92 1.00
N GLN A 107 6.60 5.59 2.01
CA GLN A 107 5.58 4.97 2.86
C GLN A 107 4.31 4.78 2.04
N THR A 108 3.64 3.62 2.14
CA THR A 108 2.46 3.29 1.31
C THR A 108 1.36 4.35 1.39
N ASP A 109 1.24 5.04 2.53
CA ASP A 109 0.24 6.09 2.76
C ASP A 109 0.69 7.49 2.31
N SER A 110 1.92 7.65 1.81
CA SER A 110 2.51 8.96 1.50
C SER A 110 2.07 9.55 0.15
N ILE A 111 1.59 8.73 -0.79
CA ILE A 111 1.13 9.21 -2.09
C ILE A 111 -0.37 9.50 -2.00
N GLN A 112 -0.69 10.71 -1.55
CA GLN A 112 -2.05 11.22 -1.51
C GLN A 112 -2.13 12.56 -2.20
N MET A 113 -3.10 12.70 -3.10
CA MET A 113 -3.41 13.97 -3.75
C MET A 113 -4.66 14.56 -3.12
N ARG A 114 -4.56 15.82 -2.68
CA ARG A 114 -5.71 16.59 -2.18
C ARG A 114 -5.70 18.00 -2.76
N ILE A 115 -6.89 18.49 -3.10
CA ILE A 115 -7.11 19.86 -3.60
C ILE A 115 -7.88 20.61 -2.52
N PHE A 116 -7.39 21.78 -2.14
CA PHE A 116 -8.03 22.65 -1.15
C PHE A 116 -7.82 24.11 -1.51
N LEU A 117 -8.76 24.97 -1.11
CA LEU A 117 -8.61 26.41 -1.25
C LEU A 117 -7.71 26.93 -0.13
N VAL A 118 -6.70 27.72 -0.49
CA VAL A 118 -5.80 28.37 0.46
C VAL A 118 -6.27 29.81 0.68
N PRO A 119 -6.48 30.26 1.93
CA PRO A 119 -6.84 31.65 2.21
C PRO A 119 -5.70 32.60 1.84
N SER A 120 -6.03 33.88 1.62
CA SER A 120 -4.99 34.89 1.36
C SER A 120 -4.11 35.15 2.59
N LYS A 121 -2.85 35.54 2.36
CA LYS A 121 -1.90 35.85 3.45
C LYS A 121 -2.36 36.99 4.36
N HIS A 122 -3.10 37.94 3.80
CA HIS A 122 -3.73 39.01 4.60
C HIS A 122 -4.77 38.46 5.57
N LEU A 123 -5.65 37.56 5.11
CA LEU A 123 -6.66 36.97 5.97
C LEU A 123 -6.03 36.15 7.11
N GLU A 124 -5.01 35.33 6.79
CA GLU A 124 -4.25 34.54 7.76
C GLU A 124 -3.60 35.42 8.84
N THR A 125 -3.04 36.57 8.44
CA THR A 125 -2.38 37.49 9.38
C THR A 125 -3.40 38.22 10.26
N VAL A 126 -4.51 38.68 9.67
CA VAL A 126 -5.56 39.38 10.40
C VAL A 126 -6.22 38.46 11.43
N THR A 127 -6.55 37.21 11.06
CA THR A 127 -7.15 36.25 11.99
C THR A 127 -6.22 35.92 13.16
N LEU A 128 -4.92 35.77 12.90
CA LEU A 128 -3.92 35.55 13.96
C LEU A 128 -3.83 36.75 14.93
N ILE A 129 -3.74 37.98 14.42
CA ILE A 129 -3.64 39.19 15.25
C ILE A 129 -4.90 39.38 16.09
N VAL A 130 -6.08 39.26 15.48
CA VAL A 130 -7.36 39.39 16.18
C VAL A 130 -7.49 38.32 17.26
N GLY A 131 -7.13 37.07 16.94
CA GLY A 131 -7.11 35.98 17.92
C GLY A 131 -6.23 36.30 19.12
N LEU A 132 -4.99 36.75 18.90
CA LEU A 132 -4.04 37.08 19.96
C LEU A 132 -4.52 38.24 20.84
N LEU A 133 -5.05 39.30 20.23
CA LEU A 133 -5.61 40.44 20.97
C LEU A 133 -6.78 40.02 21.86
N LEU A 134 -7.72 39.21 21.34
CA LEU A 134 -8.83 38.69 22.13
C LEU A 134 -8.33 37.83 23.28
N THR A 135 -7.34 36.96 23.07
CA THR A 135 -6.75 36.15 24.15
C THR A 135 -6.16 37.02 25.25
N VAL A 136 -5.42 38.07 24.93
CA VAL A 136 -4.85 39.00 25.93
C VAL A 136 -5.96 39.74 26.68
N VAL A 137 -6.97 40.25 25.98
CA VAL A 137 -8.10 40.94 26.63
C VAL A 137 -8.83 40.01 27.59
N PHE A 138 -9.14 38.78 27.17
CA PHE A 138 -9.78 37.80 28.05
C PHE A 138 -8.89 37.38 29.22
N MET A 139 -7.58 37.22 29.02
CA MET A 139 -6.64 36.93 30.10
C MET A 139 -6.58 38.05 31.14
N ILE A 140 -6.57 39.32 30.70
CA ILE A 140 -6.60 40.48 31.59
C ILE A 140 -7.94 40.55 32.33
N MET A 141 -9.06 40.39 31.62
CA MET A 141 -10.40 40.41 32.20
C MET A 141 -10.58 39.31 33.25
N THR A 142 -10.19 38.08 32.92
CA THR A 142 -10.25 36.94 33.86
C THR A 142 -9.34 37.14 35.06
N TYR A 143 -8.14 37.70 34.88
CA TYR A 143 -7.25 38.07 35.99
C TYR A 143 -7.93 39.06 36.95
N PHE A 144 -8.58 40.11 36.42
CA PHE A 144 -9.27 41.09 37.26
C PHE A 144 -10.51 40.53 37.95
N VAL A 145 -11.31 39.72 37.25
CA VAL A 145 -12.48 39.04 37.83
C VAL A 145 -12.04 38.12 38.97
N ASN A 146 -10.98 37.33 38.77
CA ASN A 146 -10.45 36.46 39.81
C ASN A 146 -9.92 37.28 41.01
N LYS A 147 -9.13 38.32 40.75
CA LYS A 147 -8.61 39.21 41.80
C LYS A 147 -9.70 39.92 42.61
N LYS A 148 -10.87 40.16 42.01
CA LYS A 148 -12.03 40.79 42.66
C LYS A 148 -13.15 39.79 42.97
N ALA A 149 -12.89 38.49 42.91
CA ALA A 149 -13.90 37.45 43.08
C ALA A 149 -14.60 37.56 44.44
N ASP A 150 -13.88 37.87 45.52
CA ASP A 150 -14.47 38.00 46.86
C ASP A 150 -15.48 39.16 46.97
N VAL A 151 -15.29 40.22 46.20
CA VAL A 151 -16.21 41.37 46.14
C VAL A 151 -17.35 41.09 45.17
N LEU A 152 -17.03 40.53 44.00
CA LEU A 152 -18.00 40.21 42.94
C LEU A 152 -18.95 39.09 43.34
N PHE A 153 -18.46 38.12 44.12
CA PHE A 153 -19.20 36.95 44.58
C PHE A 153 -19.38 36.95 46.11
N SER A 154 -19.40 38.12 46.75
CA SER A 154 -19.58 38.21 48.20
C SER A 154 -20.90 37.55 48.60
N GLN A 155 -20.81 36.34 49.18
CA GLN A 155 -21.96 35.62 49.66
C GLN A 155 -22.40 36.31 50.96
N ARG A 156 -23.55 37.01 50.94
CA ARG A 156 -24.21 37.45 52.18
C ARG A 156 -24.42 36.20 53.03
N ARG A 157 -23.57 36.00 54.05
CA ARG A 157 -23.84 35.04 55.12
C ARG A 157 -25.11 35.50 55.82
N THR A 158 -26.25 34.94 55.41
CA THR A 158 -27.45 34.93 56.23
C THR A 158 -27.11 34.14 57.49
N ARG A 159 -26.75 34.85 58.56
CA ARG A 159 -26.74 34.32 59.93
C ARG A 159 -28.18 33.86 60.22
N ARG A 160 -28.44 32.55 60.14
CA ARG A 160 -29.56 31.93 60.86
C ARG A 160 -29.11 31.79 62.31
N TYR A 161 -29.78 32.54 63.19
CA TYR A 161 -29.91 32.21 64.60
C TYR A 161 -30.81 30.98 64.74
#